data_AF-A0A2Z6NAA8-F1
#
_entry.id   AF-A0A2Z6NAA8-F1
#
_cell.length_a   1.000
_cell.length_b   1.000
_cell.length_c   1.000
_cell.angle_alpha   90.00
_cell.angle_beta   90.00
_cell.angle_gamma   90.00
#
_symmetry.space_group_name_H-M   'P 1'
#
loop_
_entity.id
_entity.type
_entity.pdbx_description
1 polymer ?
#
loop_
_entity_poly.entity_id
_entity_poly.type
_entity_poly.pdbx_seq_one_letter_code
_entity_poly.pdbx_strand_id
1 'polypeptide(L)'
;MTKLTKLLGCVHFPIDKSLQEPSTKINVLLQAYISQLKPEGLEMTYDMVFIAQGARRLLRALFEIVLKRGWAQLAEKALNLFNMVTKGMWSVQTALHQFNGIPSDEFIHQFPKLNLAAHVQPITRTVLGVELTITPDFAWYDRIHGYVEPFWVIVEDNDREYILHHEYFLLKKQYIEEAHTLNFTVPIYEPLPPQYFIRVVSDKWLGSQTVLPVSFRHLILPEKYPPPTELLDLQPLPVTALRNPSYEALYQEFNHFNPGDTGHGMHAVYVTPIKARATERCLDWKKKFGGGLVLKVVELTGHIATDLKLLRKGQLIISTLEMWDHLSRPMAHRWLVLGLSLFIIDGLHLIGDQRQGGVLEKVVSRTRCIANHVASVLHKIRFMALSTSLANANDLGEWIGATSHGIFIFPLGISLQFNIQEVDVANFEARMQAMTKPTY
;
A
#
# COMPACT_ATOMS: atom_id res chain seq x y z
N MET A 1 -25.95 -39.32 35.72
CA MET A 1 -27.03 -39.17 34.72
C MET A 1 -28.04 -38.10 35.11
N THR A 2 -28.72 -38.18 36.26
CA THR A 2 -29.78 -37.24 36.70
C THR A 2 -29.37 -35.76 36.82
N LYS A 3 -28.11 -35.46 37.15
CA LYS A 3 -27.59 -34.08 37.24
C LYS A 3 -27.34 -33.44 35.87
N LEU A 4 -26.89 -34.23 34.89
CA LEU A 4 -26.58 -33.76 33.55
C LEU A 4 -27.87 -33.51 32.73
N THR A 5 -28.90 -34.32 32.97
CA THR A 5 -30.25 -34.11 32.40
C THR A 5 -30.91 -32.83 32.89
N LYS A 6 -30.66 -32.39 34.14
CA LYS A 6 -31.15 -31.08 34.63
C LYS A 6 -30.47 -29.92 33.88
N LEU A 7 -29.15 -30.02 33.67
CA LEU A 7 -28.41 -29.01 32.92
C LEU A 7 -28.80 -29.00 31.43
N LEU A 8 -29.13 -30.16 30.85
CA LEU A 8 -29.60 -30.29 29.46
C LEU A 8 -30.86 -29.44 29.18
N GLY A 9 -31.75 -29.29 30.17
CA GLY A 9 -32.94 -28.44 30.03
C GLY A 9 -32.66 -26.93 30.05
N CYS A 10 -31.46 -26.51 30.45
CA CYS A 10 -31.05 -25.11 30.55
C CYS A 10 -30.09 -24.68 29.42
N VAL A 11 -29.87 -25.55 28.44
CA VAL A 11 -28.90 -25.36 27.35
C VAL A 11 -29.48 -24.43 26.29
N HIS A 12 -28.68 -23.47 25.81
CA HIS A 12 -29.13 -22.49 24.81
C HIS A 12 -29.12 -23.06 23.39
N PHE A 13 -28.11 -23.87 23.05
CA PHE A 13 -27.98 -24.54 21.76
C PHE A 13 -28.34 -26.03 21.84
N PRO A 14 -29.24 -26.54 20.98
CA PRO A 14 -29.67 -27.93 21.02
C PRO A 14 -28.51 -28.90 20.77
N ILE A 15 -28.59 -30.08 21.38
CA ILE A 15 -27.58 -31.14 21.27
C ILE A 15 -28.25 -32.39 20.72
N ASP A 16 -27.87 -32.81 19.52
CA ASP A 16 -28.49 -33.96 18.82
C ASP A 16 -27.99 -35.33 19.31
N LYS A 17 -26.95 -35.34 20.15
CA LYS A 17 -26.22 -36.54 20.56
C LYS A 17 -26.74 -37.13 21.87
N SER A 18 -26.56 -38.45 22.01
CA SER A 18 -26.94 -39.17 23.23
C SER A 18 -26.15 -38.68 24.46
N LEU A 19 -26.80 -38.72 25.64
CA LEU A 19 -26.22 -38.28 26.92
C LEU A 19 -25.05 -39.13 27.41
N GLN A 20 -24.82 -40.29 26.80
CA GLN A 20 -23.72 -41.20 27.16
C GLN A 20 -22.40 -40.81 26.47
N GLU A 21 -22.44 -40.00 25.41
CA GLU A 21 -21.23 -39.55 24.74
C GLU A 21 -20.48 -38.50 25.58
N PRO A 22 -19.13 -38.63 25.71
CA PRO A 22 -18.33 -37.62 26.40
C PRO A 22 -18.40 -36.25 25.71
N SER A 23 -18.62 -36.21 24.39
CA SER A 23 -18.82 -34.97 23.62
C SER A 23 -20.06 -34.18 24.09
N THR A 24 -21.15 -34.88 24.42
CA THR A 24 -22.37 -34.27 24.94
C THR A 24 -22.10 -33.66 26.32
N LYS A 25 -21.39 -34.37 27.19
CA LYS A 25 -20.95 -33.84 28.51
C LYS A 25 -20.14 -32.55 28.35
N ILE A 26 -19.16 -32.53 27.44
CA ILE A 26 -18.32 -31.35 27.21
C ILE A 26 -19.16 -30.17 26.72
N ASN A 27 -20.06 -30.39 25.76
CA ASN A 27 -20.91 -29.33 25.21
C ASN A 27 -21.84 -28.75 26.30
N VAL A 28 -22.55 -29.59 27.06
CA VAL A 28 -23.42 -29.13 28.16
C VAL A 28 -22.63 -28.34 29.21
N LEU A 29 -21.45 -28.82 29.61
CA LEU A 29 -20.64 -28.13 30.61
C LEU A 29 -20.11 -26.78 30.10
N LEU A 30 -19.75 -26.68 28.82
CA LEU A 30 -19.32 -25.41 28.23
C LEU A 30 -20.47 -24.39 28.16
N GLN A 31 -21.68 -24.84 27.77
CA GLN A 31 -22.85 -23.96 27.75
C GLN A 31 -23.31 -23.56 29.17
N ALA A 32 -23.18 -24.46 30.14
CA ALA A 32 -23.41 -24.14 31.55
C ALA A 32 -22.41 -23.11 32.07
N TYR A 33 -21.14 -23.20 31.66
CA TYR A 33 -20.11 -22.21 31.97
C TYR A 33 -20.43 -20.82 31.42
N ILE A 34 -20.83 -20.73 30.15
CA ILE A 34 -21.24 -19.45 29.52
C ILE A 34 -22.47 -18.86 30.23
N SER A 35 -23.36 -19.70 30.73
CA SER A 35 -24.55 -19.28 31.48
C SER A 35 -24.27 -18.94 32.96
N GLN A 36 -23.01 -19.04 33.42
CA GLN A 36 -22.60 -18.86 34.82
C GLN A 36 -23.36 -19.75 35.82
N LEU A 37 -23.80 -20.93 35.37
CA LEU A 37 -24.47 -21.89 36.24
C LEU A 37 -23.44 -22.54 37.18
N LYS A 38 -23.80 -22.68 38.45
CA LYS A 38 -22.98 -23.39 39.45
C LYS A 38 -23.45 -24.85 39.53
N PRO A 39 -22.73 -25.81 38.93
CA PRO A 39 -23.14 -27.22 38.98
C PRO A 39 -23.05 -27.78 40.41
N GLU A 40 -24.00 -28.65 40.77
CA GLU A 40 -24.03 -29.32 42.07
C GLU A 40 -22.99 -30.45 42.15
N GLY A 41 -21.76 -30.11 42.58
CA GLY A 41 -20.70 -31.06 42.88
C GLY A 41 -19.31 -30.54 42.51
N LEU A 42 -18.31 -30.87 43.35
CA LEU A 42 -16.94 -30.42 43.16
C LEU A 42 -16.34 -30.96 41.85
N GLU A 43 -16.50 -32.25 41.55
CA GLU A 43 -15.97 -32.88 40.33
C GLU A 43 -16.47 -32.20 39.03
N MET A 44 -17.77 -31.91 38.94
CA MET A 44 -18.36 -31.24 37.78
C MET A 44 -17.89 -29.79 37.66
N THR A 45 -17.63 -29.12 38.78
CA THR A 45 -17.10 -27.76 38.79
C THR A 45 -15.66 -27.74 38.27
N TYR A 46 -14.83 -28.70 38.70
CA TYR A 46 -13.46 -28.87 38.18
C TYR A 46 -13.45 -29.19 36.69
N ASP A 47 -14.28 -30.14 36.24
CA ASP A 47 -14.43 -30.49 34.82
C ASP A 47 -14.82 -29.27 33.98
N MET A 48 -15.80 -28.49 34.45
CA MET A 48 -16.29 -27.29 33.76
C MET A 48 -15.19 -26.24 33.59
N VAL A 49 -14.42 -25.95 34.64
CA VAL A 49 -13.31 -24.98 34.59
C VAL A 49 -12.20 -25.48 33.67
N PHE A 50 -11.85 -26.76 33.73
CA PHE A 50 -10.85 -27.37 32.86
C PHE A 50 -11.27 -27.28 31.38
N ILE A 51 -12.52 -27.62 31.07
CA ILE A 51 -13.09 -27.51 29.72
C ILE A 51 -13.07 -26.07 29.23
N ALA A 52 -13.49 -25.10 30.05
CA ALA A 52 -13.51 -23.70 29.67
C ALA A 52 -12.10 -23.14 29.37
N GLN A 53 -11.09 -23.52 30.17
CA GLN A 53 -9.70 -23.11 29.93
C GLN A 53 -9.15 -23.69 28.62
N GLY A 54 -9.43 -24.97 28.34
CA GLY A 54 -9.06 -25.61 27.07
C GLY A 54 -9.81 -25.01 25.87
N ALA A 55 -11.11 -24.77 26.03
CA ALA A 55 -11.99 -24.24 24.98
C ALA A 55 -11.51 -22.87 24.47
N ARG A 56 -11.08 -21.95 25.35
CA ARG A 56 -10.58 -20.63 24.91
C ARG A 56 -9.44 -20.72 23.89
N ARG A 57 -8.46 -21.61 24.12
CA ARG A 57 -7.33 -21.80 23.20
C ARG A 57 -7.75 -22.46 21.89
N LEU A 58 -8.60 -23.49 21.98
CA LEU A 58 -9.10 -24.21 20.81
C LEU A 58 -9.98 -23.32 19.92
N LEU A 59 -10.85 -22.52 20.52
CA LEU A 59 -11.71 -21.57 19.82
C LEU A 59 -10.90 -20.44 19.18
N ARG A 60 -9.83 -19.99 19.84
CA ARG A 60 -8.92 -19.01 19.23
C ARG A 60 -8.21 -19.59 18.00
N ALA A 61 -7.67 -20.80 18.12
CA ALA A 61 -7.05 -21.49 16.99
C ALA A 61 -8.05 -21.73 15.85
N LEU A 62 -9.29 -22.12 16.18
CA LEU A 62 -10.36 -22.28 15.19
C LEU A 62 -10.65 -20.97 14.46
N PHE A 63 -10.80 -19.86 15.20
CA PHE A 63 -11.00 -18.54 14.61
C PHE A 63 -9.87 -18.17 13.64
N GLU A 64 -8.60 -18.34 14.05
CA GLU A 64 -7.44 -18.02 13.20
C GLU A 64 -7.39 -18.88 11.94
N ILE A 65 -7.68 -20.18 12.03
CA ILE A 65 -7.75 -21.07 10.86
C ILE A 65 -8.84 -20.61 9.89
N VAL A 66 -10.01 -20.27 10.41
CA VAL A 66 -11.17 -19.87 9.62
C VAL A 66 -10.95 -18.49 8.98
N LEU A 67 -10.33 -17.56 9.71
CA LEU A 67 -9.94 -16.25 9.22
C LEU A 67 -8.95 -16.37 8.04
N LYS A 68 -7.92 -17.22 8.18
CA LYS A 68 -6.93 -17.48 7.12
C LYS A 68 -7.52 -18.18 5.88
N ARG A 69 -8.53 -19.01 6.07
CA ARG A 69 -9.28 -19.63 4.96
C ARG A 69 -10.22 -18.66 4.26
N GLY A 70 -10.49 -17.51 4.88
CA GLY A 70 -11.34 -16.46 4.34
C GLY A 70 -12.84 -16.75 4.44
N TRP A 71 -13.29 -17.51 5.45
CA TRP A 71 -14.72 -17.79 5.63
C TRP A 71 -15.36 -16.79 6.60
N ALA A 72 -16.07 -15.79 6.08
CA ALA A 72 -16.54 -14.63 6.85
C ALA A 72 -17.55 -15.00 7.96
N GLN A 73 -18.66 -15.66 7.60
CA GLN A 73 -19.70 -16.04 8.57
C GLN A 73 -19.17 -16.96 9.67
N LEU A 74 -18.31 -17.92 9.30
CA LEU A 74 -17.74 -18.85 10.27
C LEU A 74 -16.72 -18.16 11.17
N ALA A 75 -15.94 -17.21 10.65
CA ALA A 75 -14.98 -16.42 11.44
C ALA A 75 -15.73 -15.57 12.47
N GLU A 76 -16.84 -14.93 12.08
CA GLU A 76 -17.70 -14.19 13.01
C GLU A 76 -18.24 -15.09 14.13
N LYS A 77 -18.81 -16.25 13.78
CA LYS A 77 -19.34 -17.20 14.76
C LYS A 77 -18.24 -17.71 15.70
N ALA A 78 -17.06 -18.02 15.17
CA ALA A 78 -15.92 -18.49 15.96
C ALA A 78 -15.41 -17.42 16.93
N LEU A 79 -15.29 -16.17 16.49
CA LEU A 79 -14.88 -15.04 17.34
C LEU A 79 -15.92 -14.75 18.42
N ASN A 80 -17.20 -14.75 18.06
CA ASN A 80 -18.29 -14.58 19.02
C ASN A 80 -18.28 -15.70 20.06
N LEU A 81 -18.09 -16.95 19.66
CA LEU A 81 -18.00 -18.10 20.59
C LEU A 81 -16.78 -17.97 21.52
N PHE A 82 -15.63 -17.54 20.99
CA PHE A 82 -14.44 -17.26 21.80
C PHE A 82 -14.72 -16.16 22.85
N ASN A 83 -15.36 -15.07 22.46
CA ASN A 83 -15.72 -13.97 23.36
C ASN A 83 -16.78 -14.40 24.39
N MET A 84 -17.78 -15.20 23.99
CA MET A 84 -18.80 -15.74 24.90
C MET A 84 -18.18 -16.60 26.00
N VAL A 85 -17.23 -17.49 25.65
CA VAL A 85 -16.51 -18.32 26.63
C VAL A 85 -15.58 -17.46 27.48
N THR A 86 -14.91 -16.45 26.91
CA THR A 86 -13.96 -15.61 27.67
C THR A 86 -14.66 -14.70 28.68
N LYS A 87 -15.83 -14.17 28.32
CA LYS A 87 -16.63 -13.30 29.18
C LYS A 87 -17.60 -14.08 30.08
N GLY A 88 -17.86 -15.35 29.78
CA GLY A 88 -18.86 -16.15 30.49
C GLY A 88 -20.26 -15.55 30.33
N MET A 89 -20.64 -15.19 29.11
CA MET A 89 -21.93 -14.59 28.80
C MET A 89 -22.36 -14.90 27.36
N TRP A 90 -23.67 -14.87 27.09
CA TRP A 90 -24.21 -15.12 25.75
C TRP A 90 -24.25 -13.85 24.91
N SER A 91 -24.20 -14.00 23.58
CA SER A 91 -24.29 -12.85 22.66
C SER A 91 -25.63 -12.13 22.65
N VAL A 92 -26.69 -12.80 23.12
CA VAL A 92 -28.05 -12.26 23.23
C VAL A 92 -28.21 -11.35 24.46
N GLN A 93 -27.29 -11.43 25.43
CA GLN A 93 -27.32 -10.60 26.63
C GLN A 93 -26.80 -9.19 26.34
N THR A 94 -27.25 -8.21 27.13
CA THR A 94 -26.80 -6.82 27.00
C THR A 94 -25.28 -6.73 27.17
N ALA A 95 -24.59 -6.11 26.20
CA ALA A 95 -23.14 -5.95 26.23
C ALA A 95 -22.61 -5.23 27.48
N LEU A 96 -23.46 -4.46 28.16
CA LEU A 96 -23.19 -3.77 29.42
C LEU A 96 -22.87 -4.71 30.59
N HIS A 97 -23.27 -5.99 30.55
CA HIS A 97 -22.90 -6.97 31.56
C HIS A 97 -21.39 -7.24 31.66
N GLN A 98 -20.61 -6.77 30.69
CA GLN A 98 -19.14 -6.88 30.70
C GLN A 98 -18.48 -5.91 31.69
N PHE A 99 -19.21 -4.91 32.19
CA PHE A 99 -18.74 -3.94 33.19
C PHE A 99 -19.05 -4.43 34.61
N ASN A 100 -18.14 -5.20 35.19
CA ASN A 100 -18.30 -5.69 36.56
C ASN A 100 -17.86 -4.64 37.59
N GLY A 101 -18.78 -4.21 38.47
CA GLY A 101 -18.45 -3.48 39.71
C GLY A 101 -18.42 -1.95 39.64
N ILE A 102 -19.11 -1.34 38.67
CA ILE A 102 -19.08 0.11 38.45
C ILE A 102 -20.54 0.64 38.34
N PRO A 103 -20.90 1.85 38.85
CA PRO A 103 -22.27 2.41 38.86
C PRO A 103 -22.86 2.89 37.51
N SER A 104 -24.12 2.54 37.24
CA SER A 104 -24.80 2.43 35.92
C SER A 104 -24.65 3.56 34.88
N ASP A 105 -24.42 4.81 35.27
CA ASP A 105 -24.63 5.95 34.37
C ASP A 105 -23.42 6.28 33.48
N GLU A 106 -22.22 5.76 33.81
CA GLU A 106 -20.98 6.12 33.09
C GLU A 106 -20.51 5.08 32.04
N PHE A 107 -21.02 3.83 32.01
CA PHE A 107 -20.46 2.77 31.12
C PHE A 107 -20.85 2.87 29.66
N ILE A 108 -21.95 3.54 29.33
CA ILE A 108 -22.42 3.60 27.95
C ILE A 108 -21.35 4.27 27.07
N HIS A 109 -20.73 5.34 27.59
CA HIS A 109 -19.65 6.04 26.91
C HIS A 109 -18.32 5.29 26.98
N GLN A 110 -18.15 4.34 27.89
CA GLN A 110 -16.91 3.56 28.01
C GLN A 110 -16.91 2.32 27.09
N PHE A 111 -18.06 1.90 26.56
CA PHE A 111 -18.13 0.74 25.68
C PHE A 111 -17.39 1.01 24.36
N PRO A 112 -16.41 0.17 23.96
CA PRO A 112 -15.64 0.42 22.75
C PRO A 112 -16.54 0.46 21.51
N LYS A 113 -16.59 1.63 20.89
CA LYS A 113 -17.32 1.88 19.64
C LYS A 113 -16.42 2.67 18.70
N LEU A 114 -16.43 2.29 17.43
CA LEU A 114 -15.61 2.91 16.39
C LEU A 114 -16.54 3.41 15.30
N ASN A 115 -16.40 4.67 14.91
CA ASN A 115 -17.04 5.20 13.71
C ASN A 115 -16.11 4.99 12.51
N LEU A 116 -16.68 4.56 11.39
CA LEU A 116 -15.94 4.18 10.19
C LEU A 116 -16.35 5.09 9.03
N ALA A 117 -15.37 5.58 8.30
CA ALA A 117 -15.55 6.20 6.99
C ALA A 117 -14.54 5.57 6.02
N ALA A 118 -14.96 5.29 4.79
CA ALA A 118 -14.08 4.71 3.79
C ALA A 118 -14.13 5.52 2.50
N HIS A 119 -12.97 5.79 1.95
CA HIS A 119 -12.80 6.35 0.62
C HIS A 119 -12.22 5.28 -0.30
N VAL A 120 -12.80 5.10 -1.48
CA VAL A 120 -12.39 4.05 -2.41
C VAL A 120 -11.94 4.63 -3.74
N GLN A 121 -10.83 4.11 -4.25
CA GLN A 121 -10.21 4.56 -5.48
C GLN A 121 -9.74 3.34 -6.30
N PRO A 122 -10.28 3.12 -7.50
CA PRO A 122 -9.87 2.00 -8.33
C PRO A 122 -8.47 2.27 -8.88
N ILE A 123 -7.52 1.38 -8.57
CA ILE A 123 -6.14 1.45 -9.06
C ILE A 123 -6.06 0.79 -10.44
N THR A 124 -6.71 -0.36 -10.57
CA THR A 124 -6.89 -1.07 -11.83
C THR A 124 -8.33 -1.57 -11.90
N ARG A 125 -8.70 -2.21 -13.02
CA ARG A 125 -10.01 -2.87 -13.16
C ARG A 125 -10.22 -4.05 -12.20
N THR A 126 -9.15 -4.56 -11.59
CA THR A 126 -9.18 -5.73 -10.69
C THR A 126 -8.75 -5.41 -9.27
N VAL A 127 -8.27 -4.20 -9.00
CA VAL A 127 -7.74 -3.80 -7.70
C VAL A 127 -8.31 -2.45 -7.29
N LEU A 128 -8.97 -2.44 -6.15
CA LEU A 128 -9.53 -1.26 -5.52
C LEU A 128 -8.66 -0.87 -4.31
N GLY A 129 -8.15 0.35 -4.32
CA GLY A 129 -7.55 0.95 -3.13
C GLY A 129 -8.65 1.43 -2.19
N VAL A 130 -8.50 1.11 -0.90
CA VAL A 130 -9.42 1.50 0.16
C VAL A 130 -8.62 2.26 1.22
N GLU A 131 -9.04 3.49 1.48
CA GLU A 131 -8.58 4.33 2.59
C GLU A 131 -9.67 4.31 3.66
N LEU A 132 -9.46 3.53 4.71
CA LEU A 132 -10.37 3.39 5.84
C LEU A 132 -9.95 4.31 6.97
N THR A 133 -10.82 5.25 7.32
CA THR A 133 -10.68 6.12 8.48
C THR A 133 -11.48 5.55 9.65
N ILE A 134 -10.77 5.22 10.73
CA ILE A 134 -11.32 4.70 11.98
C ILE A 134 -11.22 5.82 13.03
N THR A 135 -12.37 6.26 13.53
CA THR A 135 -12.47 7.26 14.59
C THR A 135 -13.05 6.62 15.85
N PRO A 136 -12.29 6.56 16.96
CA PRO A 136 -12.82 6.06 18.23
C PRO A 136 -13.94 6.95 18.78
N ASP A 137 -15.05 6.34 19.19
CA ASP A 137 -16.25 7.01 19.71
C ASP A 137 -16.61 6.45 21.09
N PHE A 138 -15.63 6.47 22.01
CA PHE A 138 -15.79 6.03 23.39
C PHE A 138 -14.73 6.66 24.32
N ALA A 139 -15.06 6.79 25.60
CA ALA A 139 -14.19 7.26 26.65
C ALA A 139 -13.24 6.14 27.13
N TRP A 140 -11.94 6.42 27.10
CA TRP A 140 -10.94 5.45 27.56
C TRP A 140 -10.86 5.39 29.09
N TYR A 141 -10.92 4.18 29.65
CA TYR A 141 -10.70 3.95 31.08
C TYR A 141 -9.67 2.83 31.32
N ASP A 142 -8.54 3.19 31.95
CA ASP A 142 -7.37 2.31 32.09
C ASP A 142 -7.67 1.01 32.83
N ARG A 143 -8.58 1.03 33.80
CA ARG A 143 -8.92 -0.18 34.58
C ARG A 143 -9.65 -1.22 33.74
N ILE A 144 -10.32 -0.80 32.67
CA ILE A 144 -11.17 -1.64 31.84
C ILE A 144 -10.45 -1.99 30.52
N HIS A 145 -9.92 -0.98 29.83
CA HIS A 145 -9.30 -1.15 28.51
C HIS A 145 -7.82 -1.56 28.57
N GLY A 146 -7.15 -1.28 29.69
CA GLY A 146 -5.71 -1.43 29.81
C GLY A 146 -4.96 -0.42 28.94
N TYR A 147 -3.89 -0.88 28.27
CA TYR A 147 -3.04 -0.04 27.43
C TYR A 147 -3.41 -0.05 25.93
N VAL A 148 -3.99 -1.16 25.46
CA VAL A 148 -4.30 -1.40 24.04
C VAL A 148 -5.61 -2.15 23.91
N GLU A 149 -6.44 -1.69 22.99
CA GLU A 149 -7.64 -2.39 22.55
C GLU A 149 -7.48 -2.93 21.12
N PRO A 150 -7.47 -4.26 20.96
CA PRO A 150 -7.35 -4.91 19.65
C PRO A 150 -8.69 -5.01 18.92
N PHE A 151 -8.65 -4.77 17.61
CA PHE A 151 -9.75 -4.94 16.68
C PHE A 151 -9.30 -5.69 15.43
N TRP A 152 -10.23 -6.42 14.83
CA TRP A 152 -10.09 -6.99 13.51
C TRP A 152 -10.79 -6.10 12.49
N VAL A 153 -10.07 -5.67 11.47
CA VAL A 153 -10.63 -5.06 10.27
C VAL A 153 -10.81 -6.18 9.25
N ILE A 154 -12.05 -6.45 8.84
CA ILE A 154 -12.40 -7.54 7.93
C ILE A 154 -13.18 -6.93 6.78
N VAL A 155 -12.73 -7.15 5.55
CA VAL A 155 -13.45 -6.78 4.34
C VAL A 155 -14.09 -8.01 3.77
N GLU A 156 -15.41 -7.95 3.62
CA GLU A 156 -16.26 -9.04 3.16
C GLU A 156 -16.86 -8.70 1.80
N ASP A 157 -17.15 -9.76 1.04
CA ASP A 157 -17.88 -9.66 -0.22
C ASP A 157 -19.35 -9.26 0.00
N ASN A 158 -20.10 -9.11 -1.10
CA ASN A 158 -21.51 -8.69 -1.05
C ASN A 158 -22.39 -9.67 -0.25
N ASP A 159 -22.08 -10.97 -0.33
CA ASP A 159 -22.88 -12.03 0.29
C ASP A 159 -22.39 -12.37 1.73
N ARG A 160 -21.29 -11.73 2.16
CA ARG A 160 -20.61 -11.96 3.44
C ARG A 160 -20.22 -13.41 3.67
N GLU A 161 -19.83 -14.10 2.60
CA GLU A 161 -19.34 -15.48 2.67
C GLU A 161 -17.81 -15.50 2.73
N TYR A 162 -17.17 -14.59 1.98
CA TYR A 162 -15.73 -14.57 1.80
C TYR A 162 -15.09 -13.31 2.38
N ILE A 163 -13.96 -13.51 3.05
CA ILE A 163 -13.09 -12.43 3.51
C ILE A 163 -12.11 -12.12 2.38
N LEU A 164 -12.19 -10.90 1.84
CA LEU A 164 -11.33 -10.41 0.78
C LEU A 164 -10.01 -9.86 1.35
N HIS A 165 -10.07 -9.28 2.54
CA HIS A 165 -8.92 -8.71 3.24
C HIS A 165 -9.17 -8.74 4.74
N HIS A 166 -8.14 -8.98 5.54
CA HIS A 166 -8.21 -8.79 6.98
C HIS A 166 -6.91 -8.21 7.52
N GLU A 167 -7.03 -7.36 8.54
CA GLU A 167 -5.89 -6.76 9.23
C GLU A 167 -6.18 -6.66 10.73
N TYR A 168 -5.13 -6.77 11.53
CA TYR A 168 -5.20 -6.63 12.98
C TYR A 168 -4.85 -5.21 13.41
N PHE A 169 -5.85 -4.46 13.87
CA PHE A 169 -5.73 -3.07 14.29
C PHE A 169 -5.57 -2.97 15.83
N LEU A 170 -4.52 -2.28 16.27
CA LEU A 170 -4.23 -2.08 17.70
C LEU A 170 -4.46 -0.63 18.09
N LEU A 171 -5.59 -0.33 18.74
CA LEU A 171 -5.87 1.00 19.27
C LEU A 171 -5.12 1.20 20.59
N LYS A 172 -4.08 2.04 20.58
CA LYS A 172 -3.32 2.40 21.79
C LYS A 172 -3.98 3.60 22.46
N LYS A 173 -3.92 3.64 23.80
CA LYS A 173 -4.42 4.77 24.62
C LYS A 173 -3.96 6.15 24.11
N GLN A 174 -2.71 6.25 23.67
CA GLN A 174 -2.07 7.51 23.24
C GLN A 174 -2.77 8.17 22.04
N TYR A 175 -3.48 7.39 21.22
CA TYR A 175 -4.05 7.85 19.96
C TYR A 175 -5.58 7.87 19.98
N ILE A 176 -6.21 7.79 21.16
CA ILE A 176 -7.68 7.69 21.25
C ILE A 176 -8.43 8.89 20.63
N GLU A 177 -7.84 10.08 20.72
CA GLU A 177 -8.42 11.32 20.16
C GLU A 177 -8.12 11.49 18.66
N GLU A 178 -7.25 10.65 18.09
CA GLU A 178 -6.80 10.75 16.71
C GLU A 178 -7.60 9.84 15.77
N ALA A 179 -7.87 10.33 14.57
CA ALA A 179 -8.42 9.51 13.49
C ALA A 179 -7.30 8.65 12.89
N HIS A 180 -7.55 7.34 12.79
CA HIS A 180 -6.57 6.39 12.26
C HIS A 180 -6.93 6.06 10.81
N THR A 181 -5.98 6.22 9.89
CA THR A 181 -6.15 5.87 8.48
C THR A 181 -5.42 4.57 8.16
N LEU A 182 -6.15 3.59 7.63
CA LEU A 182 -5.60 2.32 7.12
C LEU A 182 -5.78 2.27 5.61
N ASN A 183 -4.67 2.03 4.90
CA ASN A 183 -4.65 1.94 3.44
C ASN A 183 -4.36 0.51 3.04
N PHE A 184 -5.31 -0.13 2.36
CA PHE A 184 -5.18 -1.48 1.86
C PHE A 184 -5.85 -1.62 0.49
N THR A 185 -5.55 -2.71 -0.21
CA THR A 185 -6.11 -2.99 -1.52
C THR A 185 -6.98 -4.24 -1.48
N VAL A 186 -8.13 -4.19 -2.13
CA VAL A 186 -9.05 -5.33 -2.25
C VAL A 186 -9.26 -5.69 -3.71
N PRO A 187 -9.38 -6.99 -4.03
CA PRO A 187 -9.69 -7.41 -5.39
C PRO A 187 -11.13 -7.05 -5.74
N ILE A 188 -11.37 -6.68 -6.99
CA ILE A 188 -12.71 -6.54 -7.57
C ILE A 188 -12.81 -7.39 -8.85
N TYR A 189 -14.00 -7.91 -9.10
CA TYR A 189 -14.26 -8.79 -10.25
C TYR A 189 -15.33 -8.17 -11.15
N GLU A 190 -15.31 -8.53 -12.43
CA GLU A 190 -16.37 -8.19 -13.39
C GLU A 190 -17.30 -9.42 -13.55
N PRO A 191 -18.63 -9.28 -13.40
CA PRO A 191 -19.38 -8.04 -13.19
C PRO A 191 -19.19 -7.45 -11.79
N LEU A 192 -19.14 -6.11 -11.71
CA LEU A 192 -18.87 -5.39 -10.47
C LEU A 192 -19.97 -5.70 -9.43
N PRO A 193 -19.60 -6.13 -8.21
CA PRO A 193 -20.57 -6.31 -7.14
C PRO A 193 -21.21 -4.96 -6.74
N PRO A 194 -22.41 -4.95 -6.14
CA PRO A 194 -23.08 -3.71 -5.79
C PRO A 194 -22.41 -2.97 -4.61
N GLN A 195 -21.84 -3.74 -3.67
CA GLN A 195 -21.16 -3.24 -2.48
C GLN A 195 -20.28 -4.32 -1.84
N TYR A 196 -19.32 -3.88 -1.04
CA TYR A 196 -18.62 -4.71 -0.05
C TYR A 196 -18.93 -4.22 1.36
N PHE A 197 -18.59 -5.03 2.36
CA PHE A 197 -18.75 -4.67 3.76
C PHE A 197 -17.41 -4.60 4.45
N ILE A 198 -17.10 -3.47 5.06
CA ILE A 198 -15.97 -3.35 5.98
C ILE A 198 -16.52 -3.50 7.39
N ARG A 199 -16.09 -4.53 8.09
CA ARG A 199 -16.49 -4.84 9.46
C ARG A 199 -15.30 -4.70 10.37
N VAL A 200 -15.44 -3.86 11.40
CA VAL A 200 -14.45 -3.71 12.47
C VAL A 200 -15.03 -4.28 13.75
N VAL A 201 -14.43 -5.35 14.27
CA VAL A 201 -14.90 -6.08 15.46
C VAL A 201 -13.83 -6.10 16.53
N SER A 202 -14.21 -5.87 17.78
CA SER A 202 -13.29 -6.02 18.90
C SER A 202 -12.90 -7.48 19.12
N ASP A 203 -11.61 -7.73 19.33
CA ASP A 203 -11.10 -9.07 19.66
C ASP A 203 -11.42 -9.47 21.12
N LYS A 204 -11.80 -8.51 21.97
CA LYS A 204 -12.08 -8.74 23.40
C LYS A 204 -13.53 -8.51 23.80
N TRP A 205 -14.23 -7.58 23.15
CA TRP A 205 -15.52 -7.09 23.59
C TRP A 205 -16.66 -7.69 22.79
N LEU A 206 -17.61 -8.30 23.50
CA LEU A 206 -18.78 -8.88 22.87
C LEU A 206 -19.79 -7.77 22.54
N GLY A 207 -20.33 -7.78 21.31
CA GLY A 207 -21.23 -6.74 20.81
C GLY A 207 -20.55 -5.46 20.33
N SER A 208 -19.22 -5.36 20.44
CA SER A 208 -18.44 -4.24 19.92
C SER A 208 -18.07 -4.53 18.47
N GLN A 209 -18.98 -4.18 17.56
CA GLN A 209 -18.75 -4.28 16.12
C GLN A 209 -19.39 -3.11 15.38
N THR A 210 -18.74 -2.68 14.32
CA THR A 210 -19.27 -1.67 13.39
C THR A 210 -19.11 -2.18 11.98
N VAL A 211 -20.17 -2.06 11.17
CA VAL A 211 -20.19 -2.50 9.77
C VAL A 211 -20.46 -1.29 8.88
N LEU A 212 -19.58 -1.06 7.91
CA LEU A 212 -19.68 -0.01 6.92
C LEU A 212 -19.89 -0.62 5.53
N PRO A 213 -21.07 -0.45 4.90
CA PRO A 213 -21.27 -0.82 3.51
C PRO A 213 -20.55 0.17 2.59
N VAL A 214 -19.74 -0.35 1.67
CA VAL A 214 -19.01 0.43 0.66
C VAL A 214 -19.66 0.16 -0.69
N SER A 215 -20.44 1.12 -1.18
CA SER A 215 -21.18 0.97 -2.43
C SER A 215 -20.33 1.30 -3.65
N PHE A 216 -20.47 0.49 -4.70
CA PHE A 216 -19.77 0.69 -5.98
C PHE A 216 -20.66 1.26 -7.09
N ARG A 217 -21.87 1.72 -6.77
CA ARG A 217 -22.84 2.24 -7.77
C ARG A 217 -22.30 3.38 -8.63
N HIS A 218 -21.42 4.21 -8.08
CA HIS A 218 -20.82 5.35 -8.77
C HIS A 218 -19.31 5.15 -9.02
N LEU A 219 -18.82 3.91 -8.91
CA LEU A 219 -17.42 3.60 -9.12
C LEU A 219 -17.14 3.54 -10.62
N ILE A 220 -16.32 4.47 -11.11
CA ILE A 220 -15.85 4.48 -12.50
C ILE A 220 -14.51 3.73 -12.53
N LEU A 221 -14.50 2.56 -13.17
CA LEU A 221 -13.26 1.80 -13.35
C LEU A 221 -12.37 2.45 -14.42
N PRO A 222 -11.04 2.44 -14.24
CA PRO A 222 -10.11 2.86 -15.27
C PRO A 222 -10.28 2.04 -16.57
N GLU A 223 -9.87 2.64 -17.68
CA GLU A 223 -9.78 1.94 -18.95
C GLU A 223 -8.76 0.79 -18.88
N LYS A 224 -8.98 -0.24 -19.70
CA LYS A 224 -8.03 -1.34 -19.78
C LYS A 224 -6.79 -0.84 -20.51
N TYR A 225 -5.64 -0.92 -19.85
CA TYR A 225 -4.37 -0.51 -20.44
C TYR A 225 -4.04 -1.28 -21.72
N PRO A 226 -3.42 -0.62 -22.71
CA PRO A 226 -2.97 -1.29 -23.92
C PRO A 226 -1.91 -2.36 -23.58
N PRO A 227 -1.79 -3.41 -24.41
CA PRO A 227 -0.72 -4.38 -24.24
C PRO A 227 0.66 -3.69 -24.39
N PRO A 228 1.70 -4.21 -23.72
CA PRO A 228 3.08 -3.76 -23.95
C PRO A 228 3.48 -3.85 -25.42
N THR A 229 4.43 -3.01 -25.84
CA THR A 229 5.00 -3.03 -27.18
C THR A 229 5.74 -4.35 -27.39
N GLU A 230 5.38 -5.09 -28.45
CA GLU A 230 6.08 -6.31 -28.81
C GLU A 230 7.56 -6.04 -29.08
N LEU A 231 8.42 -6.83 -28.46
CA LEU A 231 9.84 -6.82 -28.75
C LEU A 231 10.02 -7.46 -30.11
N LEU A 232 10.34 -6.65 -31.11
CA LEU A 232 10.74 -7.15 -32.41
C LEU A 232 12.06 -7.90 -32.25
N ASP A 233 12.13 -9.15 -32.74
CA ASP A 233 13.34 -9.96 -32.81
C ASP A 233 14.29 -9.40 -33.88
N LEU A 234 14.80 -8.19 -33.61
CA LEU A 234 15.79 -7.54 -34.45
C LEU A 234 17.16 -8.08 -34.09
N GLN A 235 18.01 -8.20 -35.11
CA GLN A 235 19.42 -8.46 -34.87
C GLN A 235 20.01 -7.33 -34.03
N PRO A 236 20.86 -7.65 -33.02
CA PRO A 236 21.49 -6.63 -32.20
C PRO A 236 22.28 -5.68 -33.11
N LEU A 237 21.97 -4.38 -33.02
CA LEU A 237 22.63 -3.38 -33.85
C LEU A 237 24.10 -3.24 -33.42
N PRO A 238 25.06 -3.39 -34.34
CA PRO A 238 26.47 -3.19 -34.02
C PRO A 238 26.73 -1.73 -33.68
N VAL A 239 27.79 -1.45 -32.91
CA VAL A 239 28.20 -0.08 -32.54
C VAL A 239 28.45 0.78 -33.79
N THR A 240 28.84 0.17 -34.91
CA THR A 240 28.99 0.81 -36.24
C THR A 240 27.71 1.43 -36.79
N ALA A 241 26.54 1.10 -36.24
CA ALA A 241 25.28 1.77 -36.56
C ALA A 241 25.25 3.25 -36.15
N LEU A 242 26.15 3.69 -35.25
CA LEU A 242 26.31 5.10 -34.86
C LEU A 242 26.88 5.97 -36.00
N ARG A 243 27.53 5.36 -37.00
CA ARG A 243 28.07 6.01 -38.21
C ARG A 243 29.01 7.19 -37.90
N ASN A 244 29.68 7.16 -36.75
CA ASN A 244 30.62 8.19 -36.36
C ASN A 244 31.74 7.58 -35.50
N PRO A 245 33.01 7.60 -35.95
CA PRO A 245 34.11 6.94 -35.26
C PRO A 245 34.34 7.51 -33.85
N SER A 246 34.10 8.80 -33.63
CA SER A 246 34.23 9.43 -32.31
C SER A 246 33.15 8.96 -31.32
N TYR A 247 31.96 8.59 -31.81
CA TYR A 247 30.89 8.04 -30.97
C TYR A 247 31.04 6.56 -30.75
N GLU A 248 31.51 5.82 -31.76
CA GLU A 248 31.80 4.39 -31.65
C GLU A 248 32.89 4.11 -30.62
N ALA A 249 33.93 4.96 -30.57
CA ALA A 249 35.01 4.90 -29.59
C ALA A 249 34.53 5.01 -28.13
N LEU A 250 33.37 5.63 -27.87
CA LEU A 250 32.82 5.73 -26.50
C LEU A 250 32.34 4.39 -25.95
N TYR A 251 32.05 3.42 -26.83
CA TYR A 251 31.46 2.13 -26.47
C TYR A 251 32.41 0.94 -26.67
N GLN A 252 33.65 1.17 -27.14
CA GLN A 252 34.65 0.12 -27.44
C GLN A 252 35.77 -0.03 -26.39
N GLU A 253 35.70 0.71 -25.27
CA GLU A 253 36.78 0.86 -24.26
C GLU A 253 38.07 1.49 -24.83
N PHE A 254 38.29 2.77 -24.47
CA PHE A 254 39.12 3.78 -25.12
C PHE A 254 40.58 3.42 -25.50
N ASN A 255 41.06 3.97 -26.63
CA ASN A 255 42.48 4.27 -26.89
C ASN A 255 42.63 5.60 -27.66
N HIS A 256 42.48 6.73 -26.95
CA HIS A 256 42.82 8.13 -27.33
C HIS A 256 42.17 8.74 -28.60
N PHE A 257 41.67 9.98 -28.47
CA PHE A 257 41.24 10.80 -29.62
C PHE A 257 41.65 12.28 -29.48
N ASN A 258 41.92 12.91 -30.62
CA ASN A 258 42.22 14.33 -30.75
C ASN A 258 40.96 15.19 -30.61
N PRO A 259 41.08 16.42 -30.10
CA PRO A 259 39.95 17.34 -29.93
C PRO A 259 39.41 17.75 -31.31
N GLY A 260 38.16 17.37 -31.59
CA GLY A 260 37.37 17.90 -32.70
C GLY A 260 36.35 18.90 -32.19
N ASP A 261 36.35 20.11 -32.75
CA ASP A 261 35.39 21.16 -32.43
C ASP A 261 33.97 20.71 -32.82
N THR A 262 33.16 20.36 -31.81
CA THR A 262 31.73 20.11 -32.00
C THR A 262 30.93 21.38 -31.70
N GLY A 263 30.29 21.88 -32.76
CA GLY A 263 29.30 22.96 -32.85
C GLY A 263 28.92 23.73 -31.58
N HIS A 264 29.22 25.03 -31.60
CA HIS A 264 28.63 26.02 -30.71
C HIS A 264 27.09 26.02 -30.79
N GLY A 265 26.41 25.79 -29.65
CA GLY A 265 25.03 26.30 -29.46
C GLY A 265 23.95 25.34 -28.96
N MET A 266 24.20 24.03 -28.83
CA MET A 266 23.16 23.11 -28.35
C MET A 266 23.32 22.77 -26.87
N HIS A 267 22.30 23.08 -26.08
CA HIS A 267 22.20 22.72 -24.67
C HIS A 267 21.27 21.52 -24.47
N ALA A 268 21.77 20.50 -23.79
CA ALA A 268 20.99 19.35 -23.34
C ALA A 268 20.87 19.37 -21.81
N VAL A 269 19.66 19.17 -21.30
CA VAL A 269 19.39 19.09 -19.86
C VAL A 269 18.92 17.69 -19.53
N TYR A 270 19.54 17.09 -18.52
CA TYR A 270 19.14 15.84 -17.90
C TYR A 270 18.63 16.12 -16.50
N VAL A 271 17.42 15.65 -16.22
CA VAL A 271 16.77 15.82 -14.92
C VAL A 271 16.41 14.48 -14.33
N THR A 272 16.70 14.32 -13.04
CA THR A 272 16.33 13.13 -12.28
C THR A 272 15.79 13.51 -10.89
N PRO A 273 14.80 12.80 -10.35
CA PRO A 273 14.31 13.02 -8.99
C PRO A 273 15.36 12.68 -7.92
N ILE A 274 16.18 11.66 -8.19
CA ILE A 274 17.09 11.09 -7.20
C ILE A 274 18.47 11.74 -7.33
N LYS A 275 18.90 12.48 -6.31
CA LYS A 275 20.21 13.16 -6.27
C LYS A 275 21.39 12.20 -6.49
N ALA A 276 21.36 11.01 -5.87
CA ALA A 276 22.41 10.02 -6.04
C ALA A 276 22.61 9.60 -7.52
N ARG A 277 21.51 9.41 -8.27
CA ARG A 277 21.55 9.12 -9.72
C ARG A 277 22.12 10.30 -10.51
N ALA A 278 21.81 11.54 -10.11
CA ALA A 278 22.38 12.73 -10.76
C ALA A 278 23.91 12.75 -10.64
N THR A 279 24.43 12.54 -9.44
CA THR A 279 25.87 12.56 -9.17
C THR A 279 26.60 11.38 -9.84
N GLU A 280 26.02 10.18 -9.79
CA GLU A 280 26.57 9.00 -10.50
C GLU A 280 26.64 9.23 -12.01
N ARG A 281 25.54 9.70 -12.62
CA ARG A 281 25.51 10.04 -14.05
C ARG A 281 26.47 11.17 -14.38
N CYS A 282 26.62 12.16 -13.50
CA CYS A 282 27.59 13.24 -13.67
C CYS A 282 29.02 12.73 -13.74
N LEU A 283 29.41 11.80 -12.88
CA LEU A 283 30.75 11.19 -12.91
C LEU A 283 30.95 10.36 -14.18
N ASP A 284 29.99 9.51 -14.54
CA ASP A 284 30.05 8.68 -15.74
C ASP A 284 30.11 9.54 -17.01
N TRP A 285 29.28 10.57 -17.11
CA TRP A 285 29.18 11.44 -18.28
C TRP A 285 30.35 12.43 -18.38
N LYS A 286 30.91 12.89 -17.26
CA LYS A 286 32.18 13.65 -17.28
C LYS A 286 33.32 12.78 -17.83
N LYS A 287 33.38 11.51 -17.44
CA LYS A 287 34.39 10.56 -17.96
C LYS A 287 34.17 10.28 -19.45
N LYS A 288 32.94 9.96 -19.86
CA LYS A 288 32.59 9.59 -21.25
C LYS A 288 32.63 10.79 -22.20
N PHE A 289 31.87 11.84 -21.90
CA PHE A 289 31.69 12.98 -22.81
C PHE A 289 32.69 14.11 -22.57
N GLY A 290 33.12 14.32 -21.33
CA GLY A 290 34.10 15.36 -20.99
C GLY A 290 35.52 15.03 -21.46
N GLY A 291 35.91 13.76 -21.37
CA GLY A 291 37.21 13.28 -21.87
C GLY A 291 37.20 12.94 -23.37
N GLY A 292 36.13 12.29 -23.86
CA GLY A 292 36.08 11.78 -25.23
C GLY A 292 35.64 12.80 -26.28
N LEU A 293 34.55 13.53 -26.03
CA LEU A 293 33.95 14.48 -26.98
C LEU A 293 34.24 15.95 -26.63
N VAL A 294 35.04 16.21 -25.59
CA VAL A 294 35.35 17.56 -25.08
C VAL A 294 34.07 18.35 -24.73
N LEU A 295 32.98 17.66 -24.41
CA LEU A 295 31.72 18.30 -24.04
C LEU A 295 31.79 18.79 -22.59
N LYS A 296 31.33 20.02 -22.37
CA LYS A 296 31.30 20.58 -21.02
C LYS A 296 30.07 20.08 -20.24
N VAL A 297 30.30 19.05 -19.43
CA VAL A 297 29.30 18.48 -18.52
C VAL A 297 29.31 19.23 -17.18
N VAL A 298 28.18 19.80 -16.79
CA VAL A 298 28.01 20.55 -15.54
C VAL A 298 26.86 19.97 -14.71
N GLU A 299 27.05 19.93 -13.40
CA GLU A 299 26.01 19.59 -12.44
C GLU A 299 25.59 20.84 -11.70
N LEU A 300 24.29 21.03 -11.52
CA LEU A 300 23.77 22.20 -10.81
C LEU A 300 23.99 22.05 -9.31
N THR A 301 24.33 23.16 -8.68
CA THR A 301 24.74 23.23 -7.27
C THR A 301 23.59 23.64 -6.35
N GLY A 302 22.53 24.25 -6.91
CA GLY A 302 21.39 24.78 -6.17
C GLY A 302 21.53 26.27 -5.82
N HIS A 303 22.67 26.89 -6.14
CA HIS A 303 22.87 28.33 -5.99
C HIS A 303 22.65 29.04 -7.33
N ILE A 304 21.66 29.95 -7.38
CA ILE A 304 21.20 30.58 -8.64
C ILE A 304 22.34 31.28 -9.39
N ALA A 305 23.18 32.05 -8.70
CA ALA A 305 24.22 32.84 -9.35
C ALA A 305 25.34 31.99 -9.97
N THR A 306 25.72 30.87 -9.34
CA THR A 306 26.71 29.92 -9.89
C THR A 306 26.09 29.09 -10.99
N ASP A 307 24.85 28.63 -10.80
CA ASP A 307 24.15 27.80 -11.77
C ASP A 307 23.90 28.57 -13.08
N LEU A 308 23.54 29.86 -13.04
CA LEU A 308 23.45 30.71 -14.25
C LEU A 308 24.80 30.81 -15.01
N LYS A 309 25.92 30.84 -14.29
CA LYS A 309 27.27 30.85 -14.91
C LYS A 309 27.62 29.47 -15.49
N LEU A 310 27.20 28.40 -14.83
CA LEU A 310 27.40 27.02 -15.30
C LEU A 310 26.56 26.73 -16.55
N LEU A 311 25.30 27.18 -16.58
CA LEU A 311 24.38 27.01 -17.72
C LEU A 311 24.90 27.68 -18.99
N ARG A 312 25.46 28.91 -18.88
CA ARG A 312 26.07 29.60 -20.04
C ARG A 312 27.28 28.88 -20.63
N LYS A 313 27.98 28.07 -19.82
CA LYS A 313 29.21 27.39 -20.21
C LYS A 313 28.99 25.92 -20.55
N GLY A 314 27.98 25.27 -19.98
CA GLY A 314 27.75 23.83 -20.09
C GLY A 314 26.89 23.49 -21.30
N GLN A 315 27.32 22.49 -22.07
CA GLN A 315 26.53 21.91 -23.16
C GLN A 315 25.62 20.79 -22.64
N LEU A 316 26.08 20.05 -21.63
CA LEU A 316 25.29 19.00 -20.97
C LEU A 316 25.12 19.35 -19.49
N ILE A 317 23.87 19.57 -19.09
CA ILE A 317 23.51 20.06 -17.76
C ILE A 317 22.77 18.93 -17.04
N ILE A 318 23.29 18.56 -15.87
CA ILE A 318 22.69 17.55 -14.99
C ILE A 318 22.09 18.28 -13.79
N SER A 319 20.83 17.98 -13.51
CA SER A 319 20.08 18.65 -12.45
C SER A 319 19.14 17.72 -11.71
N THR A 320 18.86 18.04 -10.45
CA THR A 320 17.71 17.48 -9.73
C THR A 320 16.46 18.29 -10.04
N LEU A 321 15.29 17.68 -9.89
CA LEU A 321 14.01 18.34 -10.14
C LEU A 321 13.85 19.65 -9.37
N GLU A 322 14.27 19.67 -8.11
CA GLU A 322 14.19 20.85 -7.26
C GLU A 322 15.07 21.98 -7.79
N MET A 323 16.32 21.69 -8.16
CA MET A 323 17.24 22.71 -8.67
C MET A 323 16.73 23.31 -9.98
N TRP A 324 16.21 22.47 -10.88
CA TRP A 324 15.63 22.94 -12.14
C TRP A 324 14.31 23.71 -11.93
N ASP A 325 13.49 23.35 -10.95
CA ASP A 325 12.27 24.10 -10.61
C ASP A 325 12.61 25.55 -10.19
N HIS A 326 13.60 25.72 -9.31
CA HIS A 326 14.05 27.05 -8.87
C HIS A 326 14.57 27.91 -10.03
N LEU A 327 15.24 27.31 -11.01
CA LEU A 327 15.82 28.02 -12.15
C LEU A 327 14.82 28.32 -13.27
N SER A 328 13.85 27.43 -13.50
CA SER A 328 12.85 27.56 -14.57
C SER A 328 11.66 28.43 -14.17
N ARG A 329 11.45 28.67 -12.87
CA ARG A 329 10.32 29.46 -12.34
C ARG A 329 10.37 30.94 -12.74
N PRO A 330 11.49 31.68 -12.63
CA PRO A 330 11.54 33.11 -12.97
C PRO A 330 11.37 33.37 -14.47
N MET A 331 10.48 34.30 -14.83
CA MET A 331 10.24 34.71 -16.22
C MET A 331 11.53 35.20 -16.91
N ALA A 332 12.37 35.91 -16.15
CA ALA A 332 13.65 36.46 -16.63
C ALA A 332 14.67 35.39 -17.06
N HIS A 333 14.52 34.15 -16.60
CA HIS A 333 15.45 33.05 -16.89
C HIS A 333 14.93 32.09 -17.96
N ARG A 334 13.74 32.35 -18.54
CA ARG A 334 13.13 31.47 -19.55
C ARG A 334 13.94 31.33 -20.83
N TRP A 335 14.78 32.31 -21.16
CA TRP A 335 15.74 32.21 -22.28
C TRP A 335 16.65 30.98 -22.18
N LEU A 336 16.94 30.50 -20.96
CA LEU A 336 17.72 29.28 -20.73
C LEU A 336 16.97 28.03 -21.23
N VAL A 337 15.66 28.00 -21.03
CA VAL A 337 14.79 26.92 -21.52
C VAL A 337 14.64 27.01 -23.04
N LEU A 338 14.65 28.22 -23.60
CA LEU A 338 14.56 28.44 -25.05
C LEU A 338 15.81 28.05 -25.83
N GLY A 339 16.98 28.06 -25.17
CA GLY A 339 18.24 27.57 -25.76
C GLY A 339 18.39 26.04 -25.73
N LEU A 340 17.42 25.30 -25.17
CA LEU A 340 17.50 23.86 -25.06
C LEU A 340 17.14 23.18 -26.38
N SER A 341 17.99 22.24 -26.78
CA SER A 341 17.71 21.35 -27.91
C SER A 341 17.14 20.01 -27.45
N LEU A 342 17.54 19.55 -26.26
CA LEU A 342 17.17 18.26 -25.70
C LEU A 342 16.86 18.36 -24.21
N PHE A 343 15.73 17.78 -23.80
CA PHE A 343 15.31 17.65 -22.41
C PHE A 343 15.08 16.17 -22.08
N ILE A 344 15.97 15.61 -21.25
CA ILE A 344 15.94 14.21 -20.82
C ILE A 344 15.38 14.16 -19.40
N ILE A 345 14.32 13.37 -19.21
CA ILE A 345 13.67 13.13 -17.92
C ILE A 345 13.94 11.68 -17.55
N ASP A 346 14.65 11.45 -16.46
CA ASP A 346 14.85 10.11 -15.92
C ASP A 346 13.93 9.86 -14.72
N GLY A 347 13.36 8.67 -14.64
CA GLY A 347 12.47 8.28 -13.55
C GLY A 347 11.05 8.82 -13.66
N LEU A 348 10.47 8.94 -14.86
CA LEU A 348 9.13 9.53 -15.05
C LEU A 348 8.03 8.81 -14.24
N HIS A 349 8.16 7.51 -14.02
CA HIS A 349 7.26 6.70 -13.20
C HIS A 349 7.10 7.19 -11.75
N LEU A 350 8.04 8.01 -11.24
CA LEU A 350 7.99 8.60 -9.91
C LEU A 350 7.05 9.81 -9.81
N ILE A 351 6.29 10.11 -10.86
CA ILE A 351 5.27 11.18 -10.83
C ILE A 351 4.18 10.93 -9.77
N GLY A 352 3.90 9.67 -9.46
CA GLY A 352 2.95 9.29 -8.40
C GLY A 352 3.53 9.32 -6.98
N ASP A 353 4.82 9.62 -6.81
CA ASP A 353 5.42 9.70 -5.48
C ASP A 353 4.92 10.92 -4.71
N GLN A 354 4.50 10.72 -3.46
CA GLN A 354 3.92 11.78 -2.62
C GLN A 354 4.92 12.90 -2.32
N ARG A 355 6.23 12.61 -2.29
CA ARG A 355 7.26 13.59 -1.93
C ARG A 355 7.75 14.41 -3.12
N GLN A 356 8.09 13.74 -4.23
CA GLN A 356 8.77 14.38 -5.37
C GLN A 356 7.92 14.44 -6.65
N GLY A 357 6.85 13.66 -6.73
CA GLY A 357 6.01 13.55 -7.93
C GLY A 357 5.39 14.89 -8.36
N GLY A 358 4.86 15.64 -7.40
CA GLY A 358 4.29 16.97 -7.69
C GLY A 358 5.31 18.00 -8.19
N VAL A 359 6.59 17.86 -7.86
CA VAL A 359 7.66 18.72 -8.41
C VAL A 359 8.01 18.28 -9.83
N LEU A 360 8.09 16.97 -10.06
CA LEU A 360 8.31 16.40 -11.40
C LEU A 360 7.26 16.88 -12.39
N GLU A 361 5.99 16.75 -12.04
CA GLU A 361 4.87 17.17 -12.87
C GLU A 361 4.94 18.67 -13.21
N LYS A 362 5.19 19.51 -12.21
CA LYS A 362 5.31 20.98 -12.39
C LYS A 362 6.45 21.34 -13.32
N VAL A 363 7.62 20.72 -13.16
CA VAL A 363 8.82 20.97 -13.96
C VAL A 363 8.60 20.57 -15.42
N VAL A 364 8.09 19.37 -15.66
CA VAL A 364 7.87 18.85 -17.01
C VAL A 364 6.78 19.65 -17.71
N SER A 365 5.65 19.90 -17.04
CA SER A 365 4.54 20.71 -17.58
C SER A 365 4.98 22.14 -17.91
N ARG A 366 5.76 22.78 -17.03
CA ARG A 366 6.28 24.13 -17.28
C ARG A 366 7.22 24.15 -18.48
N THR A 367 8.15 23.19 -18.56
CA THR A 367 9.12 23.10 -19.66
C THR A 367 8.40 22.85 -20.99
N ARG A 368 7.38 21.99 -20.99
CA ARG A 368 6.52 21.72 -22.16
C ARG A 368 5.71 22.96 -22.58
N CYS A 369 5.12 23.67 -21.63
CA CYS A 369 4.35 24.88 -21.88
C CYS A 369 5.23 25.99 -22.47
N ILE A 370 6.42 26.22 -21.91
CA ILE A 370 7.40 27.18 -22.44
C ILE A 370 7.83 26.77 -23.87
N ALA A 371 8.10 25.48 -24.08
CA ALA A 371 8.45 24.96 -25.41
C ALA A 371 7.35 25.27 -26.43
N ASN A 372 6.07 25.00 -26.11
CA ASN A 372 4.95 25.26 -27.02
C ASN A 372 4.73 26.75 -27.31
N HIS A 373 4.86 27.61 -26.28
CA HIS A 373 4.55 29.03 -26.43
C HIS A 373 5.56 29.77 -27.32
N VAL A 374 6.81 29.30 -27.38
CA VAL A 374 7.90 30.00 -28.07
C VAL A 374 8.37 29.28 -29.34
N ALA A 375 8.06 27.99 -29.51
CA ALA A 375 8.44 27.21 -30.68
C ALA A 375 7.73 27.60 -32.00
N SER A 376 6.87 28.63 -32.02
CA SER A 376 6.31 29.11 -33.30
C SER A 376 7.34 29.82 -34.19
N VAL A 377 8.56 30.13 -33.70
CA VAL A 377 9.48 31.00 -34.44
C VAL A 377 10.85 30.41 -34.82
N LEU A 378 11.51 29.48 -34.08
CA LEU A 378 12.89 29.06 -34.46
C LEU A 378 13.32 27.59 -34.23
N HIS A 379 13.06 26.92 -33.09
CA HIS A 379 13.54 25.54 -32.87
C HIS A 379 12.61 24.71 -31.94
N LYS A 380 12.41 23.43 -32.24
CA LYS A 380 11.59 22.50 -31.43
C LYS A 380 12.47 21.75 -30.42
N ILE A 381 12.16 21.88 -29.13
CA ILE A 381 12.83 21.12 -28.06
C ILE A 381 12.44 19.64 -28.17
N ARG A 382 13.42 18.73 -28.20
CA ARG A 382 13.17 17.28 -28.13
C ARG A 382 13.03 16.83 -26.69
N PHE A 383 11.91 16.19 -26.37
CA PHE A 383 11.70 15.54 -25.07
C PHE A 383 12.05 14.05 -25.16
N MET A 384 12.76 13.54 -24.17
CA MET A 384 13.04 12.12 -23.99
C MET A 384 12.75 11.77 -22.54
N ALA A 385 11.82 10.85 -22.31
CA ALA A 385 11.49 10.38 -20.97
C ALA A 385 11.87 8.91 -20.80
N LEU A 386 12.52 8.62 -19.68
CA LEU A 386 12.93 7.29 -19.28
C LEU A 386 12.11 6.90 -18.03
N SER A 387 11.47 5.75 -18.08
CA SER A 387 10.67 5.22 -16.99
C SER A 387 10.87 3.71 -16.85
N THR A 388 10.45 3.16 -15.72
CA THR A 388 10.13 1.74 -15.64
C THR A 388 8.91 1.44 -16.51
N SER A 389 8.59 0.15 -16.67
CA SER A 389 7.37 -0.25 -17.38
C SER A 389 6.13 0.33 -16.68
N LEU A 390 5.29 1.02 -17.45
CA LEU A 390 4.10 1.73 -16.97
C LEU A 390 2.89 1.29 -17.77
N ALA A 391 1.79 1.03 -17.09
CA ALA A 391 0.55 0.60 -17.74
C ALA A 391 -0.14 1.76 -18.49
N ASN A 392 -0.08 2.98 -17.94
CA ASN A 392 -0.64 4.21 -18.50
C ASN A 392 0.39 5.06 -19.27
N ALA A 393 1.38 4.42 -19.91
CA ALA A 393 2.44 5.15 -20.62
C ALA A 393 1.93 5.98 -21.81
N ASN A 394 0.77 5.66 -22.37
CA ASN A 394 0.15 6.48 -23.42
C ASN A 394 -0.23 7.88 -22.90
N ASP A 395 -0.88 7.97 -21.75
CA ASP A 395 -1.30 9.24 -21.15
C ASP A 395 -0.08 10.11 -20.82
N LEU A 396 0.97 9.50 -20.27
CA LEU A 396 2.23 10.19 -19.98
C LEU A 396 2.97 10.61 -21.25
N GLY A 397 2.92 9.77 -22.29
CA GLY A 397 3.47 10.08 -23.60
C GLY A 397 2.77 11.28 -24.22
N GLU A 398 1.44 11.30 -24.23
CA GLU A 398 0.63 12.42 -24.72
C GLU A 398 0.90 13.70 -23.92
N TRP A 399 0.95 13.62 -22.60
CA TRP A 399 1.29 14.73 -21.72
C TRP A 399 2.65 15.38 -22.07
N ILE A 400 3.66 14.56 -22.37
CA ILE A 400 4.99 15.03 -22.80
C ILE A 400 5.01 15.48 -24.27
N GLY A 401 3.99 15.13 -25.04
CA GLY A 401 3.89 15.41 -26.48
C GLY A 401 4.65 14.42 -27.36
N ALA A 402 4.83 13.18 -26.88
CA ALA A 402 5.30 12.07 -27.68
C ALA A 402 4.21 11.60 -28.65
N THR A 403 4.61 11.28 -29.88
CA THR A 403 3.72 10.61 -30.85
C THR A 403 3.55 9.14 -30.46
N SER A 404 2.46 8.49 -30.90
CA SER A 404 2.22 7.05 -30.68
C SER A 404 3.42 6.16 -31.07
N HIS A 405 4.10 6.46 -32.17
CA HIS A 405 5.31 5.73 -32.61
C HIS A 405 6.58 6.00 -31.78
N GLY A 406 6.54 6.99 -30.88
CA GLY A 406 7.66 7.37 -30.01
C GLY A 406 7.51 6.86 -28.58
N ILE A 407 6.45 6.10 -28.29
CA ILE A 407 6.16 5.51 -26.99
C ILE A 407 6.51 4.03 -27.08
N PHE A 408 7.43 3.59 -26.23
CA PHE A 408 7.89 2.21 -26.19
C PHE A 408 7.68 1.66 -24.78
N ILE A 409 6.82 0.64 -24.65
CA ILE A 409 6.48 0.02 -23.37
C ILE A 409 7.02 -1.40 -23.40
N PHE A 410 8.05 -1.67 -22.61
CA PHE A 410 8.67 -3.00 -22.59
C PHE A 410 8.19 -3.82 -21.39
N PRO A 411 8.01 -5.15 -21.56
CA PRO A 411 7.93 -6.05 -20.42
C PRO A 411 9.28 -6.12 -19.69
N LEU A 412 9.29 -6.67 -18.47
CA LEU A 412 10.53 -6.93 -17.74
C LEU A 412 11.40 -7.92 -18.55
N GLY A 413 12.47 -7.42 -19.17
CA GLY A 413 13.26 -8.17 -20.17
C GLY A 413 14.19 -9.25 -19.63
N ILE A 414 14.27 -9.44 -18.30
CA ILE A 414 15.08 -10.46 -17.66
C ILE A 414 14.13 -11.41 -16.91
N SER A 415 14.35 -12.72 -17.06
CA SER A 415 13.67 -13.75 -16.27
C SER A 415 14.12 -13.66 -14.80
N LEU A 416 13.49 -12.75 -14.06
CA LEU A 416 13.66 -12.62 -12.61
C LEU A 416 12.69 -13.57 -11.91
N GLN A 417 13.22 -14.42 -11.02
CA GLN A 417 12.41 -15.25 -10.15
C GLN A 417 12.03 -14.44 -8.91
N PHE A 418 10.73 -14.22 -8.72
CA PHE A 418 10.18 -13.59 -7.53
C PHE A 418 9.63 -14.67 -6.60
N ASN A 419 10.11 -14.69 -5.35
CA ASN A 419 9.54 -15.50 -4.27
C ASN A 419 9.07 -14.56 -3.17
N ILE A 420 7.76 -14.56 -2.89
CA ILE A 420 7.16 -13.74 -1.84
C ILE A 420 6.86 -14.65 -0.66
N GLN A 421 7.51 -14.39 0.48
CA GLN A 421 7.25 -15.10 1.74
C GLN A 421 6.46 -14.20 2.68
N GLU A 422 5.28 -14.66 3.08
CA GLU A 422 4.42 -13.93 4.02
C GLU A 422 4.82 -14.23 5.47
N VAL A 423 4.83 -13.18 6.30
CA VAL A 423 5.07 -13.30 7.75
C VAL A 423 3.90 -12.65 8.48
N ASP A 424 3.01 -13.51 8.98
CA ASP A 424 1.77 -13.14 9.65
C ASP A 424 2.00 -12.83 11.14
N VAL A 425 2.60 -11.68 11.41
CA VAL A 425 2.84 -11.17 12.78
C VAL A 425 2.44 -9.70 12.85
N ALA A 426 1.38 -9.38 13.59
CA ALA A 426 0.86 -8.02 13.66
C ALA A 426 1.87 -7.00 14.21
N ASN A 427 2.60 -7.34 15.28
CA ASN A 427 3.62 -6.45 15.85
C ASN A 427 4.82 -6.33 14.90
N PHE A 428 5.13 -5.11 14.47
CA PHE A 428 6.24 -4.79 13.56
C PHE A 428 7.59 -5.33 14.05
N GLU A 429 7.95 -5.13 15.32
CA GLU A 429 9.25 -5.56 15.85
C GLU A 429 9.40 -7.08 15.84
N ALA A 430 8.36 -7.78 16.28
CA ALA A 430 8.32 -9.24 16.26
C ALA A 430 8.34 -9.79 14.82
N ARG A 431 7.65 -9.12 13.89
CA ARG A 431 7.66 -9.45 12.45
C ARG A 431 9.05 -9.32 11.86
N MET A 432 9.75 -8.22 12.16
CA MET A 432 11.13 -8.00 11.73
C MET A 432 12.08 -9.07 12.28
N GLN A 433 11.94 -9.46 13.54
CA GLN A 433 12.73 -10.56 14.12
C GLN A 433 12.41 -11.92 13.49
N ALA A 434 11.14 -12.19 13.18
CA ALA A 434 10.73 -13.42 12.50
C ALA A 434 11.30 -13.48 11.07
N MET A 435 11.45 -12.34 10.40
CA MET A 435 12.08 -12.23 9.08
C MET A 435 13.61 -12.43 9.10
N THR A 436 14.28 -12.27 10.25
CA THR A 436 15.75 -12.40 10.32
C THR A 436 16.22 -13.80 9.94
N LYS A 437 15.55 -14.87 10.42
CA LYS A 437 15.98 -16.24 10.13
C LYS A 437 15.79 -16.66 8.67
N PRO A 438 14.65 -16.38 8.00
CA PRO A 438 14.49 -16.67 6.56
C PRO A 438 15.39 -15.83 5.64
N THR A 439 15.87 -14.68 6.11
CA THR A 439 16.75 -13.80 5.33
C THR A 439 18.19 -14.35 5.26
N TYR A 440 18.64 -15.07 6.29
CA TYR A 440 19.94 -15.74 6.33
C TYR A 440 19.85 -17.13 5.72
#